data_AF-A0A6B3ILE9-F1
#
_entry.id   AF-A0A6B3ILE9-F1
#
_cell.length_a   1.000
_cell.length_b   1.000
_cell.length_c   1.000
_cell.angle_alpha   90.00
_cell.angle_beta   90.00
_cell.angle_gamma   90.00
#
_symmetry.space_group_name_H-M   'P 1'
#
loop_
_entity.id
_entity.type
_entity.pdbx_description
1 polymer ?
#
loop_
_entity_poly.entity_id
_entity_poly.type
_entity_poly.pdbx_seq_one_letter_code
_entity_poly.pdbx_strand_id
1 'polypeptide(L)'
;GPEIADRVLRRLRESVFVLGEPADTEALALRSVRGVPGLDPVRLEREAASAGVRESVRADRAEARRPVPEVRSVREESPHPGAAKETPGGEVRYALPTLLFRTRPGYRVVPGWRPYEAYAAAVEEL
;
A
#
# COMPACT_ATOMS: atom_id res chain seq x y z
N GLY A 1 13.65 -9.23 -6.04
CA GLY A 1 12.94 -8.59 -7.15
C GLY A 1 11.46 -8.44 -6.81
N PRO A 2 10.67 -7.80 -7.68
CA PRO A 2 9.24 -7.53 -7.45
C PRO A 2 8.43 -8.76 -7.07
N GLU A 3 8.69 -9.90 -7.70
CA GLU A 3 7.93 -11.14 -7.49
C GLU A 3 8.14 -11.72 -6.08
N ILE A 4 9.36 -11.56 -5.53
CA ILE A 4 9.66 -11.95 -4.15
C ILE A 4 8.99 -10.97 -3.18
N ALA A 5 8.99 -9.67 -3.49
CA ALA A 5 8.34 -8.65 -2.68
C ALA A 5 6.82 -8.89 -2.59
N ASP A 6 6.18 -9.27 -3.68
CA ASP A 6 4.75 -9.62 -3.69
C ASP A 6 4.43 -10.82 -2.80
N ARG A 7 5.27 -11.87 -2.86
CA ARG A 7 5.13 -13.05 -1.99
C ARG A 7 5.33 -12.69 -0.51
N VAL A 8 6.31 -11.84 -0.22
CA VAL A 8 6.56 -11.32 1.14
C VAL A 8 5.36 -10.52 1.63
N LEU A 9 4.87 -9.55 0.84
CA LEU A 9 3.72 -8.73 1.19
C LEU A 9 2.47 -9.60 1.41
N ARG A 10 2.25 -10.60 0.57
CA ARG A 10 1.17 -11.58 0.73
C ARG A 10 1.28 -12.31 2.06
N ARG A 11 2.47 -12.79 2.43
CA ARG A 11 2.68 -13.49 3.72
C ARG A 11 2.46 -12.59 4.93
N LEU A 12 2.89 -11.33 4.87
CA LEU A 12 2.61 -10.37 5.94
C LEU A 12 1.11 -10.08 6.08
N ARG A 13 0.36 -10.03 4.97
CA ARG A 13 -1.11 -9.90 5.00
C ARG A 13 -1.78 -11.16 5.54
N GLU A 14 -1.34 -12.34 5.11
CA GLU A 14 -1.86 -13.64 5.60
C GLU A 14 -1.65 -13.79 7.11
N SER A 15 -0.53 -13.32 7.66
CA SER A 15 -0.28 -13.39 9.10
C SER A 15 -1.35 -12.66 9.90
N VAL A 16 -1.78 -11.48 9.46
CA VAL A 16 -2.85 -10.71 10.11
C VAL A 16 -4.23 -11.29 9.81
N PHE A 17 -4.58 -11.43 8.54
CA PHE A 17 -5.97 -11.64 8.10
C PHE A 17 -6.39 -13.11 8.02
N VAL A 18 -5.44 -14.05 7.99
CA VAL A 18 -5.72 -15.49 7.95
C VAL A 18 -5.34 -16.15 9.26
N LEU A 19 -4.15 -15.85 9.78
CA LEU A 19 -3.62 -16.52 10.98
C LEU A 19 -3.96 -15.80 12.29
N GLY A 20 -4.35 -14.53 12.25
CA GLY A 20 -4.60 -13.74 13.47
C GLY A 20 -3.32 -13.45 14.27
N GLU A 21 -2.15 -13.50 13.62
CA GLU A 21 -0.82 -13.22 14.18
C GLU A 21 -0.20 -12.01 13.47
N PRO A 22 -0.48 -10.77 13.92
CA PRO A 22 0.07 -9.58 13.28
C PRO A 22 1.59 -9.56 13.28
N ALA A 23 2.16 -9.20 12.13
CA ALA A 23 3.60 -8.99 11.95
C ALA A 23 4.00 -7.55 12.30
N ASP A 24 3.71 -7.11 13.53
CA ASP A 24 3.87 -5.72 13.99
C ASP A 24 5.21 -5.41 14.67
N THR A 25 6.06 -6.42 14.84
CA THR A 25 7.47 -6.26 15.22
C THR A 25 8.38 -6.87 14.16
N GLU A 26 9.63 -6.45 14.14
CA GLU A 26 10.65 -6.98 13.22
C GLU A 26 10.79 -8.51 13.33
N ALA A 27 10.85 -9.04 14.56
CA ALA A 27 10.96 -10.49 14.79
C ALA A 27 9.74 -11.25 14.25
N LEU A 28 8.53 -10.71 14.42
CA LEU A 28 7.30 -11.31 13.90
C LEU A 28 7.26 -11.23 12.37
N ALA A 29 7.64 -10.09 11.78
CA ALA A 29 7.72 -9.93 10.33
C ALA A 29 8.72 -10.90 9.70
N LEU A 30 9.93 -11.02 10.26
CA LEU A 30 10.94 -11.96 9.79
C LEU A 30 10.47 -13.42 9.94
N ARG A 31 9.75 -13.75 11.01
CA ARG A 31 9.15 -15.08 11.18
C ARG A 31 8.10 -15.36 10.08
N SER A 32 7.18 -14.43 9.85
CA SER A 32 6.04 -14.61 8.93
C SER A 32 6.46 -14.85 7.48
N VAL A 33 7.66 -14.39 7.09
CA VAL A 33 8.17 -14.49 5.72
C VAL A 33 9.18 -15.63 5.53
N ARG A 34 9.45 -16.42 6.58
CA ARG A 34 10.33 -17.59 6.46
C ARG A 34 9.75 -18.58 5.44
N GLY A 35 10.62 -19.13 4.60
CA GLY A 35 10.26 -20.09 3.57
C GLY A 35 9.62 -19.48 2.31
N VAL A 36 9.57 -18.15 2.17
CA VAL A 36 9.21 -17.52 0.89
C VAL A 36 10.25 -17.91 -0.18
N PRO A 37 9.84 -18.55 -1.30
CA PRO A 37 10.78 -18.98 -2.32
C PRO A 37 11.54 -17.80 -2.95
N GLY A 38 12.87 -17.89 -2.93
CA GLY A 38 13.78 -16.87 -3.46
C GLY A 38 14.11 -15.72 -2.49
N LEU A 39 13.53 -15.70 -1.29
CA LEU A 39 13.90 -14.73 -0.26
C LEU A 39 15.19 -15.16 0.44
N ASP A 40 16.15 -14.24 0.56
CA ASP A 40 17.29 -14.37 1.46
C ASP A 40 16.93 -13.75 2.83
N PRO A 41 16.63 -14.57 3.86
CA PRO A 41 16.20 -14.07 5.15
C PRO A 41 17.32 -13.35 5.91
N VAL A 42 18.57 -13.77 5.74
CA VAL A 42 19.73 -13.15 6.41
C VAL A 42 19.96 -11.76 5.84
N ARG A 43 19.86 -11.63 4.52
CA ARG A 43 19.93 -10.33 3.86
C ARG A 43 18.77 -9.43 4.26
N LEU A 44 17.53 -9.95 4.31
CA LEU A 44 16.37 -9.18 4.71
C LEU A 44 16.53 -8.62 6.13
N GLU A 45 16.92 -9.46 7.08
CA GLU A 45 17.18 -9.06 8.48
C GLU A 45 18.26 -7.97 8.56
N ARG A 46 19.37 -8.13 7.85
CA ARG A 46 20.46 -7.15 7.83
C ARG A 46 20.03 -5.80 7.23
N GLU A 47 19.22 -5.82 6.17
CA GLU A 47 18.93 -4.62 5.35
C GLU A 47 17.63 -3.90 5.72
N ALA A 48 16.69 -4.56 6.43
CA ALA A 48 15.36 -4.02 6.73
C ALA A 48 15.40 -2.67 7.45
N ALA A 49 16.36 -2.46 8.34
CA ALA A 49 16.52 -1.21 9.09
C ALA A 49 17.55 -0.25 8.47
N SER A 50 18.10 -0.56 7.28
CA SER A 50 19.11 0.26 6.63
C SER A 50 18.60 1.67 6.30
N ALA A 51 19.52 2.64 6.22
CA ALA A 51 19.18 4.02 5.92
C ALA A 51 18.43 4.18 4.59
N GLY A 52 18.83 3.42 3.56
CA GLY A 52 18.18 3.45 2.24
C GLY A 52 16.75 2.90 2.26
N VAL A 53 16.51 1.81 3.01
CA VAL A 53 15.14 1.27 3.18
C VAL A 53 14.27 2.27 3.96
N ARG A 54 14.80 2.84 5.04
CA ARG A 54 14.09 3.87 5.82
C ARG A 54 13.72 5.08 4.97
N GLU A 55 14.63 5.52 4.11
CA GLU A 55 14.36 6.64 3.21
C GLU A 55 13.30 6.31 2.17
N SER A 56 13.34 5.11 1.60
CA SER A 56 12.31 4.63 0.67
C SER A 56 10.93 4.61 1.34
N VAL A 57 10.83 4.08 2.57
CA VAL A 57 9.57 4.08 3.34
C VAL A 57 9.09 5.50 3.66
N ARG A 58 9.99 6.45 3.93
CA ARG A 58 9.62 7.87 4.12
C ARG A 58 9.11 8.49 2.83
N ALA A 59 9.70 8.16 1.69
CA ALA A 59 9.25 8.64 0.39
C ALA A 59 7.84 8.15 0.08
N ASP A 60 7.56 6.85 0.27
CA ASP A 60 6.22 6.26 0.12
C ASP A 60 5.22 6.91 1.10
N ARG A 61 5.65 7.12 2.36
CA ARG A 61 4.85 7.83 3.37
C ARG A 61 4.48 9.22 2.88
N ALA A 62 5.44 9.98 2.37
CA ALA A 62 5.24 11.34 1.90
C ALA A 62 4.34 11.40 0.66
N GLU A 63 4.49 10.46 -0.27
CA GLU A 63 3.60 10.33 -1.43
C GLU A 63 2.15 10.08 -1.00
N ALA A 64 1.93 9.13 -0.08
CA ALA A 64 0.59 8.81 0.42
C ALA A 64 -0.11 9.99 1.13
N ARG A 65 0.64 11.05 1.48
CA ARG A 65 0.19 12.28 2.15
C ARG A 65 0.10 13.48 1.21
N ARG A 66 0.15 13.24 -0.10
CA ARG A 66 -0.15 14.22 -1.14
C ARG A 66 -1.34 13.75 -1.98
N PRO A 67 -2.54 13.63 -1.39
CA PRO A 67 -3.73 13.23 -2.13
C PRO A 67 -4.08 14.24 -3.23
N VAL A 68 -4.39 13.74 -4.43
CA VAL A 68 -4.94 14.56 -5.52
C VAL A 68 -6.29 15.19 -5.12
N PRO A 69 -6.68 16.35 -5.67
CA PRO A 69 -7.89 17.05 -5.24
C PRO A 69 -9.18 16.21 -5.30
N GLU A 70 -9.31 15.33 -6.30
CA GLU A 70 -10.49 14.52 -6.57
C GLU A 70 -10.86 13.59 -5.42
N VAL A 71 -9.87 13.08 -4.68
CA VAL A 71 -10.14 12.18 -3.54
C VAL A 71 -10.62 12.92 -2.29
N ARG A 72 -10.58 14.25 -2.26
CA ARG A 72 -11.05 15.06 -1.11
C ARG A 72 -12.55 15.28 -1.13
N SER A 73 -13.18 15.21 -2.30
CA SER A 73 -14.60 15.51 -2.51
C SER A 73 -15.45 14.27 -2.80
N VAL A 74 -14.93 13.06 -2.58
CA VAL A 74 -15.70 11.83 -2.82
C VAL A 74 -16.90 11.78 -1.87
N ARG A 75 -18.09 11.84 -2.46
CA ARG A 75 -19.39 11.73 -1.79
C ARG A 75 -20.09 10.50 -2.34
N GLU A 76 -19.83 9.35 -1.74
CA GLU A 76 -20.54 8.11 -2.05
C GLU A 76 -21.14 7.54 -0.77
N GLU A 77 -22.35 7.00 -0.89
CA GLU A 77 -22.99 6.17 0.14
C GLU A 77 -22.37 4.76 0.11
N SER A 78 -21.16 4.65 0.63
CA SER A 78 -20.46 3.38 0.84
C SER A 78 -19.85 3.39 2.23
N PRO A 79 -19.76 2.24 2.94
CA PRO A 79 -19.03 2.16 4.21
C PRO A 79 -17.55 2.57 4.05
N HIS A 80 -17.01 2.46 2.83
CA HIS A 80 -15.64 2.83 2.49
C HIS A 80 -15.61 3.66 1.19
N PRO A 81 -16.00 4.95 1.25
CA PRO A 81 -16.13 5.80 0.07
C PRO A 81 -14.77 6.19 -0.54
N GLY A 82 -13.66 5.83 0.11
CA GLY A 82 -12.31 6.12 -0.39
C GLY A 82 -11.91 7.60 -0.30
N ALA A 83 -12.74 8.47 0.29
CA ALA A 83 -12.38 9.86 0.53
C ALA A 83 -11.12 9.96 1.41
N ALA A 84 -10.25 10.92 1.06
CA ALA A 84 -9.02 11.20 1.80
C ALA A 84 -9.28 11.33 3.30
N LYS A 85 -8.34 10.84 4.11
CA LYS A 85 -8.48 10.73 5.57
C LYS A 85 -7.54 11.69 6.26
N GLU A 86 -8.05 12.36 7.28
CA GLU A 86 -7.20 13.07 8.25
C GLU A 86 -6.53 12.07 9.18
N THR A 87 -5.26 12.31 9.47
CA THR A 87 -4.50 11.58 10.48
C THR A 87 -4.68 12.27 11.84
N PRO A 88 -4.42 11.57 12.97
CA PRO A 88 -4.45 12.20 14.29
C PRO A 88 -3.56 13.45 14.43
N GLY A 89 -2.52 13.60 13.60
CA GLY A 89 -1.64 14.76 13.57
C GLY A 89 -2.07 15.87 12.60
N GLY A 90 -3.29 15.80 12.03
CA GLY A 90 -3.82 16.81 11.10
C GLY A 90 -3.32 16.72 9.65
N GLU A 91 -2.39 15.80 9.33
CA GLU A 91 -2.03 15.53 7.93
C GLU A 91 -3.19 14.84 7.20
N VAL A 92 -3.37 15.14 5.91
CA VAL A 92 -4.32 14.43 5.04
C VAL A 92 -3.58 13.35 4.24
N ARG A 93 -4.17 12.16 4.13
CA ARG A 93 -3.64 11.05 3.33
C ARG A 93 -4.71 10.39 2.47
N TYR A 94 -4.29 9.62 1.46
CA TYR A 94 -5.21 8.72 0.76
C TYR A 94 -5.88 7.74 1.73
N ALA A 95 -7.14 7.41 1.45
CA ALA A 95 -7.77 6.23 2.03
C ALA A 95 -7.16 4.97 1.44
N LEU A 96 -7.20 3.86 2.17
CA LEU A 96 -6.68 2.59 1.69
C LEU A 96 -7.85 1.64 1.36
N PRO A 97 -7.80 0.92 0.23
CA PRO A 97 -6.88 1.13 -0.89
C PRO A 97 -7.24 2.39 -1.69
N THR A 98 -6.27 2.97 -2.40
CA THR A 98 -6.50 3.93 -3.49
C THR A 98 -5.50 3.59 -4.60
N LEU A 99 -5.97 3.53 -5.85
CA LEU A 99 -5.12 3.34 -7.01
C LEU A 99 -5.03 4.65 -7.79
N LEU A 100 -3.82 5.03 -8.16
CA LEU A 100 -3.54 6.20 -8.98
C LEU A 100 -2.78 5.74 -10.23
N PHE A 101 -3.45 5.84 -11.37
CA PHE A 101 -2.88 5.51 -12.66
C PHE A 101 -2.37 6.79 -13.32
N ARG A 102 -1.14 6.77 -13.87
CA ARG A 102 -0.50 7.96 -14.45
C ARG A 102 0.11 7.65 -15.80
N THR A 103 -0.15 8.51 -16.78
CA THR A 103 0.49 8.56 -18.09
C THR A 103 1.18 9.92 -18.25
N ARG A 104 1.93 10.14 -19.35
CA ARG A 104 2.49 11.49 -19.62
C ARG A 104 1.40 12.57 -19.74
N PRO A 105 0.26 12.32 -20.43
CA PRO A 105 -0.80 13.32 -20.58
C PRO A 105 -1.64 13.58 -19.32
N GLY A 106 -1.72 12.64 -18.38
CA GLY A 106 -2.60 12.81 -17.24
C GLY A 106 -2.61 11.67 -16.23
N TYR A 107 -3.65 11.66 -15.39
CA TYR A 107 -3.87 10.63 -14.38
C TYR A 107 -5.36 10.35 -14.19
N ARG A 108 -5.63 9.18 -13.59
CA ARG A 108 -6.95 8.74 -13.12
C ARG A 108 -6.79 8.11 -11.74
N VAL A 109 -7.73 8.39 -10.85
CA VAL A 109 -7.72 7.89 -9.47
C VAL A 109 -8.97 7.06 -9.19
N VAL A 110 -8.78 5.89 -8.59
CA VAL A 110 -9.86 5.02 -8.13
C VAL A 110 -9.73 4.89 -6.61
N PRO A 111 -10.50 5.67 -5.84
CA PRO A 111 -10.46 5.62 -4.39
C PRO A 111 -11.31 4.46 -3.85
N GLY A 112 -10.78 3.74 -2.86
CA GLY A 112 -11.46 2.65 -2.19
C GLY A 112 -11.45 1.32 -2.95
N TRP A 113 -12.15 0.35 -2.38
CA TRP A 113 -12.43 -0.93 -3.04
C TRP A 113 -13.60 -0.76 -4.00
N ARG A 114 -13.42 -1.18 -5.25
CA ARG A 114 -14.40 -1.06 -6.33
C ARG A 114 -14.49 -2.37 -7.11
N PRO A 115 -15.58 -2.57 -7.89
CA PRO A 115 -15.63 -3.62 -8.90
C PRO A 115 -14.49 -3.48 -9.92
N TYR A 116 -14.14 -4.58 -10.58
CA TYR A 116 -13.04 -4.65 -11.56
C TYR A 116 -13.20 -3.58 -12.66
N GLU A 117 -14.43 -3.40 -13.11
CA GLU A 117 -14.83 -2.52 -14.21
C GLU A 117 -14.44 -1.06 -13.95
N ALA A 118 -14.47 -0.62 -12.69
CA ALA A 118 -14.04 0.73 -12.32
C ALA A 118 -12.54 0.95 -12.54
N TYR A 119 -11.72 -0.09 -12.30
CA TYR A 119 -10.29 -0.03 -12.55
C TYR A 119 -9.97 -0.13 -14.04
N ALA A 120 -10.69 -0.97 -14.78
CA ALA A 120 -10.53 -1.10 -16.23
C ALA A 120 -10.86 0.21 -16.94
N ALA A 121 -12.02 0.82 -16.64
CA ALA A 121 -12.42 2.10 -17.21
C ALA A 121 -11.40 3.21 -16.89
N ALA A 122 -10.90 3.27 -15.65
CA ALA A 122 -9.87 4.25 -15.28
C ALA A 122 -8.58 4.10 -16.08
N VAL A 123 -8.24 2.90 -16.56
CA VAL A 123 -7.07 2.66 -17.42
C VAL A 123 -7.39 2.96 -18.89
N GLU A 124 -8.59 2.66 -19.36
CA GLU A 124 -9.03 2.95 -20.74
C GLU A 124 -9.15 4.46 -21.01
N GLU A 125 -9.48 5.25 -19.99
CA GLU A 125 -9.66 6.71 -20.07
C GLU A 125 -8.35 7.54 -19.95
N LEU A 126 -7.17 6.90 -19.92
CA LEU A 126 -5.85 7.51 -19.65
C LEU A 126 -4.98 7.85 -20.86
#